data_AF-L1MMA2-F1
#
_entry.id   AF-L1MMA2-F1
#
_cell.length_a   1.000
_cell.length_b   1.000
_cell.length_c   1.000
_cell.angle_alpha   90.00
_cell.angle_beta   90.00
_cell.angle_gamma   90.00
#
_symmetry.space_group_name_H-M   'P 1'
#
loop_
_entity.id
_entity.type
_entity.pdbx_description
1 polymer ?
#
loop_
_entity_poly.entity_id
_entity_poly.type
_entity_poly.pdbx_seq_one_letter_code
_entity_poly.pdbx_strand_id
1 'polypeptide(L)'
;MLTQPQTPRLNRMKTARTLLAVLGTLLATLVLIVPAQAQQDRYEQLAHDLHIPGLAMVEFDTNGITDEHYVGVDGNNNPITADSLFIWGSVSKSFTGALALELADKRLIDLNAPVTQYYPEFRNT
;
A
#
# COMPACT_ATOMS: atom_id res chain seq x y z
N MET A 1 -31.15 41.93 -57.49
CA MET A 1 -31.76 41.28 -56.31
C MET A 1 -31.42 39.80 -56.40
N LEU A 2 -30.51 39.29 -55.55
CA LEU A 2 -30.38 37.89 -55.08
C LEU A 2 -29.03 37.72 -54.35
N THR A 3 -29.13 37.59 -53.04
CA THR A 3 -28.08 37.47 -52.03
C THR A 3 -27.61 36.02 -51.95
N GLN A 4 -26.29 35.78 -51.97
CA GLN A 4 -25.70 34.45 -51.82
C GLN A 4 -25.36 34.19 -50.33
N PRO A 5 -25.75 33.04 -49.74
CA PRO A 5 -25.60 32.80 -48.30
C PRO A 5 -24.16 32.40 -47.92
N GLN A 6 -23.61 33.08 -46.92
CA GLN A 6 -22.33 32.79 -46.29
C GLN A 6 -22.48 31.59 -45.34
N THR A 7 -21.68 30.54 -45.53
CA THR A 7 -21.63 29.38 -44.62
C THR A 7 -20.73 29.67 -43.41
N PRO A 8 -21.10 29.28 -42.19
CA PRO A 8 -20.40 29.71 -40.98
C PRO A 8 -19.13 28.88 -40.73
N ARG A 9 -17.95 29.44 -41.04
CA ARG A 9 -16.63 28.86 -40.71
C ARG A 9 -16.32 28.83 -39.21
N LEU A 10 -17.14 29.45 -38.35
CA LEU A 10 -16.79 29.77 -36.96
C LEU A 10 -16.99 28.62 -35.94
N ASN A 11 -17.68 27.53 -36.30
CA ASN A 11 -18.07 26.48 -35.33
C ASN A 11 -17.09 25.30 -35.22
N ARG A 12 -16.27 25.03 -36.25
CA ARG A 12 -15.37 23.86 -36.30
C ARG A 12 -14.22 23.93 -35.29
N MET A 13 -13.73 25.12 -34.96
CA MET A 13 -12.60 25.29 -34.04
C MET A 13 -12.98 25.13 -32.58
N LYS A 14 -14.24 25.43 -32.21
CA LYS A 14 -14.76 25.24 -30.86
C LYS A 14 -14.97 23.75 -30.57
N THR A 15 -15.62 23.02 -31.48
CA THR A 15 -15.78 21.56 -31.37
C THR A 15 -14.46 20.80 -31.39
N ALA A 16 -13.50 21.19 -32.23
CA ALA A 16 -12.17 20.56 -32.24
C ALA A 16 -11.43 20.73 -30.90
N ARG A 17 -11.53 21.91 -30.27
CA ARG A 17 -10.95 22.17 -28.93
C ARG A 17 -11.64 21.36 -27.84
N THR A 18 -12.97 21.26 -27.87
CA THR A 18 -13.70 20.43 -26.89
C THR A 18 -13.38 18.94 -27.05
N LEU A 19 -13.26 18.45 -28.29
CA LEU A 19 -12.90 17.06 -28.57
C LEU A 19 -11.46 16.74 -28.12
N LEU A 20 -10.49 17.64 -28.34
CA LEU A 20 -9.13 17.45 -27.84
C LEU A 20 -9.07 17.46 -26.30
N ALA A 21 -9.83 18.33 -25.65
CA ALA A 21 -9.89 18.37 -24.19
C ALA A 21 -10.47 17.07 -23.62
N VAL A 22 -11.57 16.56 -24.21
CA VAL A 22 -12.19 15.28 -23.82
C VAL A 22 -11.25 14.09 -24.09
N LEU A 23 -10.55 14.09 -25.22
CA LEU A 23 -9.58 13.04 -25.54
C LEU A 23 -8.38 13.07 -24.57
N GLY A 24 -7.90 14.26 -24.21
CA GLY A 24 -6.82 14.46 -23.25
C GLY A 24 -7.20 14.04 -21.83
N THR A 25 -8.42 14.34 -21.37
CA THR A 25 -8.90 13.85 -20.08
C THR A 25 -9.10 12.33 -20.09
N LEU A 26 -9.65 11.75 -21.17
CA LEU A 26 -9.77 10.29 -21.32
C LEU A 26 -8.40 9.60 -21.29
N LEU A 27 -7.41 10.13 -22.01
CA LEU A 27 -6.05 9.59 -21.99
C LEU A 27 -5.41 9.70 -20.61
N ALA A 28 -5.55 10.84 -19.93
CA ALA A 28 -5.00 11.05 -18.59
C ALA A 28 -5.65 10.11 -17.56
N THR A 29 -6.97 9.91 -17.62
CA THR A 29 -7.66 8.92 -16.78
C THR A 29 -7.20 7.50 -17.06
N LEU A 30 -7.02 7.13 -18.34
CA LEU A 30 -6.54 5.81 -18.73
C LEU A 30 -5.12 5.53 -18.23
N VAL A 31 -4.22 6.52 -18.30
CA VAL A 31 -2.82 6.40 -17.85
C VAL A 31 -2.72 6.21 -16.34
N LEU A 32 -3.64 6.76 -15.55
CA LEU A 32 -3.64 6.60 -14.08
C LEU A 32 -4.31 5.30 -13.63
N ILE A 33 -5.33 4.83 -14.35
CA ILE A 33 -6.14 3.66 -13.96
C ILE A 33 -5.43 2.34 -14.29
N VAL A 34 -4.83 2.21 -15.47
CA VAL A 34 -4.14 0.98 -15.92
C VAL A 34 -3.06 0.48 -14.95
N PRO A 35 -2.12 1.32 -14.45
CA PRO A 35 -1.10 0.84 -13.53
C PRO A 35 -1.68 0.41 -12.18
N ALA A 36 -2.70 1.12 -11.67
CA ALA A 36 -3.36 0.74 -10.41
C ALA A 36 -4.08 -0.61 -10.52
N GLN A 37 -4.81 -0.85 -11.62
CA GLN A 37 -5.46 -2.14 -11.87
C GLN A 37 -4.43 -3.28 -12.05
N ALA A 38 -3.39 -3.06 -12.85
CA ALA A 38 -2.34 -4.07 -13.06
C ALA A 38 -1.60 -4.44 -11.76
N GLN A 39 -1.48 -3.51 -10.81
CA GLN A 39 -0.87 -3.76 -9.51
C GLN A 39 -1.80 -4.56 -8.58
N GLN A 40 -3.09 -4.23 -8.54
CA GLN A 40 -4.10 -5.03 -7.84
C GLN A 40 -4.14 -6.48 -8.38
N ASP A 41 -4.14 -6.64 -9.71
CA ASP A 41 -4.15 -7.95 -10.38
C ASP A 41 -2.95 -8.82 -9.95
N ARG A 42 -1.78 -8.20 -9.71
CA ARG A 42 -0.57 -8.92 -9.26
C ARG A 42 -0.72 -9.48 -7.85
N TYR A 43 -1.30 -8.74 -6.90
CA TYR A 43 -1.45 -9.24 -5.53
C TYR A 43 -2.56 -10.28 -5.42
N GLU A 44 -3.61 -10.17 -6.24
CA GLU A 44 -4.63 -11.22 -6.39
C GLU A 44 -4.00 -12.51 -6.95
N GLN A 45 -3.16 -12.41 -7.98
CA GLN A 45 -2.40 -13.54 -8.51
C GLN A 45 -1.44 -14.13 -7.46
N LEU A 46 -0.74 -13.29 -6.70
CA LEU A 46 0.16 -13.76 -5.64
C LEU A 46 -0.59 -14.52 -4.54
N ALA A 47 -1.74 -14.00 -4.09
CA ALA A 47 -2.56 -14.67 -3.09
C ALA A 47 -3.07 -16.04 -3.60
N HIS A 48 -3.47 -16.09 -4.86
CA HIS A 48 -3.86 -17.32 -5.54
C HIS A 48 -2.69 -18.33 -5.60
N ASP A 49 -1.51 -17.92 -6.07
CA ASP A 49 -0.34 -18.80 -6.24
C ASP A 49 0.19 -19.34 -4.91
N LEU A 50 0.14 -18.52 -3.85
CA LEU A 50 0.50 -18.91 -2.49
C LEU A 50 -0.59 -19.74 -1.79
N HIS A 51 -1.76 -19.91 -2.41
CA HIS A 51 -2.92 -20.59 -1.85
C HIS A 51 -3.34 -20.02 -0.48
N ILE A 52 -3.28 -18.69 -0.35
CA ILE A 52 -3.70 -17.97 0.86
C ILE A 52 -5.06 -17.30 0.63
N PRO A 53 -5.97 -17.31 1.64
CA PRO A 53 -7.31 -16.77 1.49
C PRO A 53 -7.34 -15.24 1.37
N GLY A 54 -6.30 -14.55 1.86
CA GLY A 54 -6.16 -13.11 1.79
C GLY A 54 -4.73 -12.66 2.14
N LEU A 55 -4.41 -11.43 1.72
CA LEU A 55 -3.09 -10.82 1.87
C LEU A 55 -3.25 -9.32 2.12
N ALA A 56 -2.39 -8.79 3.00
CA ALA A 56 -2.13 -7.36 3.14
C ALA A 56 -0.64 -7.10 2.80
N MET A 57 -0.38 -6.17 1.89
CA MET A 57 0.96 -5.70 1.54
C MET A 57 1.03 -4.19 1.80
N VAL A 58 2.06 -3.75 2.51
CA VAL A 58 2.33 -2.33 2.78
C VAL A 58 3.78 -2.06 2.43
N GLU A 59 4.00 -1.08 1.55
CA GLU A 59 5.32 -0.57 1.19
C GLU A 59 5.51 0.81 1.84
N PHE A 60 6.69 1.08 2.39
CA PHE A 60 6.97 2.31 3.10
C PHE A 60 8.45 2.69 3.03
N ASP A 61 8.74 3.97 3.20
CA ASP A 61 10.08 4.54 3.28
C ASP A 61 10.25 5.40 4.55
N THR A 62 11.29 6.22 4.60
CA THR A 62 11.56 7.12 5.74
C THR A 62 10.51 8.23 5.92
N ASN A 63 9.68 8.49 4.92
CA ASN A 63 8.65 9.53 4.91
C ASN A 63 7.25 8.96 5.19
N GLY A 64 7.08 7.64 5.18
CA GLY A 64 5.83 6.96 5.51
C GLY A 64 5.46 5.89 4.49
N ILE A 65 4.17 5.55 4.47
CA ILE A 65 3.63 4.53 3.56
C ILE A 65 3.61 5.06 2.13
N THR A 66 4.19 4.30 1.21
CA THR A 66 4.24 4.61 -0.22
C THR A 66 3.19 3.87 -1.01
N ASP A 67 2.73 2.70 -0.53
CA ASP A 67 1.71 1.91 -1.19
C ASP A 67 1.06 0.88 -0.24
N GLU A 68 -0.20 0.52 -0.51
CA GLU A 68 -0.96 -0.46 0.26
C GLU A 68 -1.87 -1.29 -0.65
N HIS A 69 -1.89 -2.62 -0.44
CA HIS A 69 -2.75 -3.55 -1.17
C HIS A 69 -3.37 -4.57 -0.24
N TYR A 70 -4.68 -4.76 -0.40
CA TYR A 70 -5.48 -5.69 0.39
C TYR A 70 -6.31 -6.56 -0.55
N VAL A 71 -6.15 -7.88 -0.47
CA VAL A 71 -6.86 -8.83 -1.33
C VAL A 71 -7.42 -9.97 -0.51
N GLY A 72 -8.55 -10.52 -0.96
CA GLY A 72 -9.17 -11.70 -0.37
C GLY A 72 -9.83 -11.45 0.99
N VAL A 73 -9.87 -12.49 1.82
CA VAL A 73 -10.61 -12.55 3.08
C VAL A 73 -9.80 -13.15 4.23
N ASP A 74 -10.24 -12.88 5.46
CA ASP A 74 -9.73 -13.52 6.68
C ASP A 74 -10.33 -14.91 6.93
N GLY A 75 -9.94 -15.56 8.03
CA GLY A 75 -10.47 -16.87 8.43
C GLY A 75 -11.97 -16.90 8.77
N ASN A 76 -12.61 -15.74 8.91
CA ASN A 76 -14.05 -15.58 9.13
C ASN A 76 -14.78 -15.11 7.85
N ASN A 77 -14.10 -15.08 6.71
CA ASN A 77 -14.61 -14.63 5.43
C ASN A 77 -14.96 -13.12 5.38
N ASN A 78 -14.36 -12.30 6.25
CA ASN A 78 -14.42 -10.84 6.15
C ASN A 78 -13.36 -10.35 5.16
N PRO A 79 -13.63 -9.29 4.37
CA PRO A 79 -12.60 -8.69 3.51
C PRO A 79 -11.36 -8.28 4.30
N ILE A 80 -10.18 -8.51 3.72
CA ILE A 80 -8.94 -7.93 4.27
C ILE A 80 -8.97 -6.41 4.07
N THR A 81 -8.62 -5.67 5.10
CA THR A 81 -8.57 -4.20 5.14
C THR A 81 -7.33 -3.74 5.91
N ALA A 82 -7.09 -2.43 5.95
CA ALA A 82 -6.04 -1.82 6.77
C ALA A 82 -6.15 -2.17 8.27
N ASP A 83 -7.36 -2.47 8.75
CA ASP A 83 -7.63 -2.79 10.16
C ASP A 83 -7.61 -4.31 10.46
N SER A 84 -7.36 -5.15 9.44
CA SER A 84 -7.33 -6.60 9.62
C SER A 84 -6.12 -7.04 10.46
N LEU A 85 -6.37 -7.85 11.49
CA LEU A 85 -5.33 -8.38 12.37
C LEU A 85 -4.80 -9.73 11.87
N PHE A 86 -3.47 -9.88 11.89
CA PHE A 86 -2.77 -11.12 11.52
C PHE A 86 -1.97 -11.69 12.69
N ILE A 87 -1.91 -13.01 12.80
CA ILE A 87 -0.99 -13.69 13.73
C ILE A 87 0.41 -13.66 13.14
N TRP A 88 1.21 -12.70 13.58
CA TRP A 88 2.59 -12.45 13.13
C TRP A 88 3.68 -13.40 13.67
N GLY A 89 3.41 -14.18 14.72
CA GLY A 89 4.34 -15.21 15.23
C GLY A 89 5.76 -14.70 15.51
N SER A 90 6.79 -15.35 14.95
CA SER A 90 8.19 -15.00 15.20
C SER A 90 8.61 -13.61 14.70
N VAL A 91 7.80 -12.93 13.88
CA VAL A 91 8.03 -11.52 13.50
C VAL A 91 8.08 -10.62 14.74
N SER A 92 7.37 -10.97 15.83
CA SER A 92 7.41 -10.23 17.10
C SER A 92 8.82 -10.08 17.70
N LYS A 93 9.76 -11.00 17.39
CA LYS A 93 11.13 -10.96 17.96
C LYS A 93 11.90 -9.71 17.55
N SER A 94 11.73 -9.22 16.33
CA SER A 94 12.39 -7.98 15.86
C SER A 94 11.93 -6.77 16.68
N PHE A 95 10.64 -6.70 17.02
CA PHE A 95 10.09 -5.66 17.89
C PHE A 95 10.62 -5.78 19.32
N THR A 96 10.69 -7.00 19.87
CA THR A 96 11.29 -7.24 21.20
C THR A 96 12.77 -6.84 21.22
N GLY A 97 13.53 -7.14 20.17
CA GLY A 97 14.91 -6.71 20.03
C GLY A 97 15.06 -5.19 20.00
N ALA A 98 14.24 -4.50 19.22
CA ALA A 98 14.22 -3.03 19.18
C ALA A 98 13.91 -2.41 20.55
N LEU A 99 12.92 -2.96 21.26
CA LEU A 99 12.59 -2.53 22.62
C LEU A 99 13.76 -2.75 23.59
N ALA A 100 14.46 -3.88 23.50
CA ALA A 100 15.64 -4.14 24.33
C ALA A 100 16.75 -3.09 24.07
N LEU A 101 16.99 -2.74 22.80
CA LEU A 101 17.95 -1.68 22.44
C LEU A 101 17.50 -0.31 22.99
N GLU A 102 16.21 0.02 22.92
CA GLU A 102 15.66 1.26 23.48
C GLU A 102 15.82 1.33 25.02
N LEU A 103 15.56 0.22 25.72
CA LEU A 103 15.74 0.14 27.17
C LEU A 103 17.22 0.27 27.55
N ALA A 104 18.13 -0.27 26.73
CA ALA A 104 19.57 -0.14 26.94
C ALA A 104 20.05 1.31 26.74
N ASP A 105 19.57 1.99 25.69
CA ASP A 105 19.85 3.41 25.46
C ASP A 105 19.38 4.29 26.64
N LYS A 106 18.20 3.98 27.18
CA LYS A 106 17.66 4.59 28.41
C LYS A 106 18.39 4.17 29.70
N ARG A 107 19.40 3.31 29.61
CA ARG A 107 20.17 2.73 30.74
C ARG A 107 19.29 2.00 31.76
N LEU A 108 18.16 1.45 31.32
CA LEU A 108 17.29 0.62 32.15
C LEU A 108 17.74 -0.85 32.17
N ILE A 109 18.41 -1.29 31.11
CA ILE A 109 19.11 -2.58 31.04
C ILE A 109 20.53 -2.39 30.51
N ASP A 110 21.43 -3.33 30.80
CA ASP A 110 22.77 -3.47 30.25
C ASP A 110 22.79 -4.75 29.42
N LEU A 111 23.02 -4.61 28.12
CA LEU A 111 23.04 -5.73 27.18
C LEU A 111 24.21 -6.70 27.41
N ASN A 112 25.25 -6.27 28.12
CA ASN A 112 26.40 -7.09 28.46
C ASN A 112 26.31 -7.70 29.87
N ALA A 113 25.32 -7.28 30.67
CA ALA A 113 25.11 -7.86 31.98
C ALA A 113 24.60 -9.31 31.84
N PRO A 114 25.00 -10.22 32.74
CA PRO A 114 24.43 -11.55 32.77
C PRO A 114 22.93 -11.47 33.07
N VAL A 115 22.13 -12.38 32.48
CA VAL A 115 20.67 -12.42 32.72
C VAL A 115 20.33 -12.54 34.21
N THR A 116 21.20 -13.14 35.01
CA THR A 116 21.08 -13.31 36.46
C THR A 116 21.11 -11.99 37.25
N GLN A 117 21.50 -10.88 36.62
CA GLN A 117 21.34 -9.53 37.17
C GLN A 117 19.87 -9.13 37.23
N TYR A 118 19.06 -9.57 36.26
CA TYR A 118 17.63 -9.24 36.15
C TYR A 118 16.72 -10.37 36.64
N TYR A 119 17.16 -11.62 36.46
CA TYR A 119 16.43 -12.85 36.83
C TYR A 119 17.33 -13.77 37.66
N PRO A 120 17.47 -13.53 38.99
CA PRO A 120 18.39 -14.27 39.86
C PRO A 120 18.17 -15.79 39.91
N GLU A 121 16.98 -16.27 39.57
CA GLU A 121 16.63 -17.69 39.48
C GLU A 121 17.47 -18.49 38.47
N PHE A 122 18.08 -17.82 37.49
CA PHE A 122 18.97 -18.44 36.49
C PHE A 122 20.41 -18.69 36.99
N ARG A 123 20.74 -18.39 38.26
CA ARG A 123 22.12 -18.52 38.76
C ARG A 123 22.68 -19.94 38.74
N ASN A 124 21.83 -20.95 38.69
CA ASN A 124 22.21 -22.37 38.74
C ASN A 124 21.61 -23.20 37.60
N THR A 125 21.18 -22.56 36.51
CA THR A 125 20.71 -23.26 35.30
C THR A 125 21.84 -23.58 34.35
#